data_AF-A0A1T5FT80-F1
#
_entry.id   AF-A0A1T5FT80-F1
#
_cell.length_a   1.000
_cell.length_b   1.000
_cell.length_c   1.000
_cell.angle_alpha   90.00
_cell.angle_beta   90.00
_cell.angle_gamma   90.00
#
_symmetry.space_group_name_H-M   'P 1'
#
loop_
_entity.id
_entity.type
_entity.pdbx_description
1 polymer ?
#
loop_
_entity_poly.entity_id
_entity_poly.type
_entity_poly.pdbx_seq_one_letter_code
_entity_poly.pdbx_strand_id
1 'polypeptide(L)'
;MSAALPLTGFYQFGFVTRDLDAATARLGARYGIAHFRRRQANPWMETAHAYAGPSMIEIIAVGEAAPALYRDHLPDDGIARLHHLGYRIAGAAGWEALEEAISASGLAAPMKGAVMDGHLRYAYVDTRADLGIYTEYVCLTGPAERLYDDVPRH
;
A
#
# COMPACT_ATOMS: atom_id res chain seq x y z
N MET A 1 2.47 -27.70 -9.19
CA MET A 1 2.81 -27.13 -7.86
C MET A 1 1.88 -25.95 -7.65
N SER A 2 1.19 -25.85 -6.52
CA SER A 2 0.36 -24.67 -6.24
C SER A 2 1.27 -23.45 -6.19
N ALA A 3 0.93 -22.38 -6.91
CA ALA A 3 1.70 -21.15 -6.90
C ALA A 3 1.54 -20.50 -5.51
N ALA A 4 2.66 -20.30 -4.81
CA ALA A 4 2.66 -19.68 -3.49
C ALA A 4 2.54 -18.15 -3.62
N LEU A 5 1.87 -17.51 -2.66
CA LEU A 5 1.85 -16.05 -2.54
C LEU A 5 3.25 -15.55 -2.14
N PRO A 6 3.91 -14.70 -2.94
CA PRO A 6 5.29 -14.31 -2.69
C PRO A 6 5.38 -13.27 -1.56
N LEU A 7 6.33 -13.43 -0.63
CA LEU A 7 6.71 -12.36 0.32
C LEU A 7 8.08 -11.74 -0.04
N THR A 8 8.51 -11.92 -1.29
CA THR A 8 9.71 -11.27 -1.85
C THR A 8 9.34 -9.95 -2.49
N GLY A 9 10.30 -9.02 -2.61
CA GLY A 9 10.04 -7.71 -3.23
C GLY A 9 9.34 -6.71 -2.30
N PHE A 10 9.45 -6.91 -0.98
CA PHE A 10 8.98 -5.95 0.01
C PHE A 10 9.56 -4.57 -0.28
N TYR A 11 8.72 -3.55 -0.32
CA TYR A 11 9.17 -2.18 -0.59
C TYR A 11 8.47 -1.11 0.25
N GLN A 12 7.35 -1.42 0.91
CA GLN A 12 6.49 -0.40 1.49
C GLN A 12 5.80 -0.87 2.75
N PHE A 13 5.83 -0.02 3.77
CA PHE A 13 4.90 -0.06 4.88
C PHE A 13 3.72 0.86 4.57
N GLY A 14 2.51 0.31 4.55
CA GLY A 14 1.30 1.07 4.35
C GLY A 14 0.53 1.25 5.65
N PHE A 15 0.39 2.50 6.09
CA PHE A 15 -0.33 2.89 7.29
C PHE A 15 -1.65 3.56 6.96
N VAL A 16 -2.63 3.45 7.85
CA VAL A 16 -3.90 4.20 7.78
C VAL A 16 -4.04 5.16 8.96
N THR A 17 -4.67 6.31 8.73
CA THR A 17 -4.94 7.32 9.76
C THR A 17 -6.26 8.03 9.49
N ARG A 18 -6.83 8.67 10.52
CA ARG A 18 -7.92 9.66 10.35
C ARG A 18 -7.40 11.07 10.10
N ASP A 19 -6.13 11.33 10.44
CA ASP A 19 -5.52 12.66 10.39
C ASP A 19 -4.11 12.53 9.78
N LEU A 20 -3.96 12.97 8.53
CA LEU A 20 -2.70 12.91 7.80
C LEU A 20 -1.68 13.93 8.33
N ASP A 21 -2.16 15.08 8.80
CA ASP A 21 -1.32 16.14 9.35
C ASP A 21 -0.72 15.70 10.68
N ALA A 22 -1.53 15.20 11.61
CA ALA A 22 -1.04 14.68 12.88
C ALA A 22 -0.07 13.50 12.69
N ALA A 23 -0.36 12.58 11.76
CA ALA A 23 0.49 11.45 11.48
C ALA A 23 1.87 11.87 10.92
N THR A 24 1.88 12.72 9.88
CA THR A 24 3.13 13.19 9.26
C THR A 24 3.94 14.09 10.20
N ALA A 25 3.30 14.96 10.98
CA ALA A 25 3.97 15.79 11.97
C ALA A 25 4.67 14.96 13.06
N ARG A 26 4.01 13.90 13.57
CA ARG A 26 4.62 12.98 14.54
C ARG A 26 5.82 12.23 13.96
N LEU A 27 5.72 11.78 12.71
CA LEU A 27 6.84 11.10 12.03
C LEU A 27 8.03 12.04 11.84
N GLY A 28 7.79 13.28 11.44
CA GLY A 28 8.82 14.32 11.35
C GLY A 28 9.47 14.61 12.70
N ALA A 29 8.67 14.88 13.74
CA ALA A 29 9.17 15.26 15.05
C ALA A 29 9.97 14.15 15.77
N ARG A 30 9.56 12.89 15.62
CA ARG A 30 10.14 11.76 16.38
C ARG A 30 11.18 10.97 15.60
N TYR A 31 11.07 10.90 14.27
CA TYR A 31 11.90 10.03 13.44
C TYR A 31 12.61 10.77 12.30
N GLY A 32 12.47 12.10 12.19
CA GLY A 32 13.16 12.92 11.20
C GLY A 32 12.59 12.88 9.79
N ILE A 33 11.46 12.19 9.57
CA ILE A 33 10.80 12.11 8.25
C ILE A 33 9.96 13.39 8.03
N ALA A 34 10.62 14.49 7.66
CA ALA A 34 10.01 15.82 7.63
C ALA A 34 9.30 16.18 6.32
N HIS A 35 9.60 15.46 5.23
CA HIS A 35 9.11 15.78 3.89
C HIS A 35 8.37 14.59 3.30
N PHE A 36 7.14 14.83 2.84
CA PHE A 36 6.30 13.84 2.21
C PHE A 36 5.80 14.37 0.87
N ARG A 37 5.70 13.48 -0.12
CA ARG A 37 4.88 13.73 -1.30
C ARG A 37 3.43 13.45 -0.92
N ARG A 38 2.55 14.45 -1.04
CA ARG A 38 1.11 14.29 -0.80
C ARG A 38 0.32 14.21 -2.09
N ARG A 39 -0.70 13.36 -2.13
CA ARG A 39 -1.64 13.27 -3.25
C ARG A 39 -3.06 12.99 -2.76
N GLN A 40 -4.02 13.74 -3.29
CA GLN A 40 -5.42 13.33 -3.29
C GLN A 40 -5.60 12.23 -4.34
N ALA A 41 -5.69 10.98 -3.92
CA ALA A 41 -5.79 9.85 -4.83
C ALA A 41 -7.20 9.73 -5.43
N ASN A 42 -8.22 10.02 -4.63
CA ASN A 42 -9.63 10.03 -5.02
C ASN A 42 -10.45 10.85 -3.98
N PRO A 43 -11.77 11.08 -4.14
CA PRO A 43 -12.55 11.94 -3.23
C PRO A 43 -12.57 11.52 -1.76
N TRP A 44 -12.23 10.28 -1.44
CA TRP A 44 -12.27 9.72 -0.08
C TRP A 44 -10.91 9.27 0.43
N MET A 45 -9.81 9.54 -0.31
CA MET A 45 -8.47 9.10 0.05
C MET A 45 -7.41 10.16 -0.29
N GLU A 46 -6.66 10.55 0.74
CA GLU A 46 -5.41 11.30 0.63
C GLU A 46 -4.25 10.41 1.07
N THR A 47 -3.11 10.54 0.41
CA THR A 47 -1.92 9.75 0.71
C THR A 47 -0.70 10.65 0.91
N ALA A 48 0.19 10.24 1.81
CA ALA A 48 1.51 10.82 2.00
C ALA A 48 2.58 9.73 1.87
N HIS A 49 3.59 9.98 1.03
CA HIS A 49 4.70 9.06 0.78
C HIS A 49 6.04 9.68 1.14
N ALA A 50 6.89 8.92 1.81
CA ALA A 50 8.29 9.23 2.01
C ALA A 50 9.10 7.93 2.03
N TYR A 51 10.32 7.94 1.51
CA TYR A 51 11.27 6.85 1.71
C TYR A 51 12.02 7.06 3.03
N ALA A 52 12.16 5.99 3.80
CA ALA A 52 13.06 5.88 4.95
C ALA A 52 14.08 4.78 4.64
N GLY A 53 15.28 5.17 4.21
CA GLY A 53 16.21 4.23 3.58
C GLY A 53 15.63 3.58 2.31
N PRO A 54 15.69 2.25 2.13
CA PRO A 54 15.20 1.57 0.93
C PRO A 54 13.68 1.37 0.91
N SER A 55 12.99 1.53 2.05
CA SER A 55 11.57 1.25 2.18
C SER A 55 10.73 2.52 2.17
N MET A 56 9.55 2.45 1.56
CA MET A 56 8.58 3.53 1.56
C MET A 56 7.68 3.45 2.79
N ILE A 57 7.44 4.58 3.42
CA ILE A 57 6.33 4.82 4.33
C ILE A 57 5.22 5.47 3.53
N GLU A 58 4.09 4.79 3.41
CA GLU A 58 2.83 5.37 2.95
C GLU A 58 1.89 5.56 4.12
N ILE A 59 1.25 6.72 4.18
CA ILE A 59 0.19 7.00 5.13
C ILE A 59 -1.04 7.36 4.33
N ILE A 60 -2.13 6.65 4.59
CA ILE A 60 -3.40 6.80 3.90
C ILE A 60 -4.40 7.39 4.89
N ALA A 61 -4.88 8.59 4.61
CA ALA A 61 -6.05 9.14 5.29
C ALA A 61 -7.29 8.85 4.44
N VAL A 62 -8.31 8.26 5.05
CA VAL A 62 -9.56 7.93 4.38
C VAL A 62 -10.78 8.53 5.05
N GLY A 63 -11.76 8.94 4.24
CA GLY A 63 -13.07 9.41 4.69
C GLY A 63 -14.10 8.30 4.87
N GLU A 64 -15.32 8.66 5.25
CA GLU A 64 -16.41 7.72 5.55
C GLU A 64 -16.83 6.85 4.37
N ALA A 65 -16.68 7.36 3.14
CA ALA A 65 -17.02 6.63 1.91
C ALA A 65 -15.99 5.54 1.55
N ALA A 66 -14.90 5.40 2.31
CA ALA A 66 -13.87 4.43 2.00
C ALA A 66 -14.33 2.97 2.22
N PRO A 67 -13.77 2.00 1.49
CA PRO A 67 -14.05 0.58 1.70
C PRO A 67 -13.70 0.11 3.12
N ALA A 68 -14.41 -0.92 3.58
CA ALA A 68 -14.25 -1.51 4.92
C ALA A 68 -12.80 -1.94 5.21
N LEU A 69 -12.08 -2.43 4.20
CA LEU A 69 -10.65 -2.76 4.28
C LEU A 69 -9.84 -1.66 4.99
N TYR A 70 -10.05 -0.39 4.63
CA TYR A 70 -9.38 0.72 5.30
C TYR A 70 -10.07 1.12 6.60
N ARG A 71 -11.40 1.26 6.58
CA ARG A 71 -12.18 1.81 7.71
C ARG A 71 -12.06 0.98 8.97
N ASP A 72 -12.00 -0.34 8.84
CA ASP A 72 -11.98 -1.27 9.98
C ASP A 72 -10.63 -1.25 10.73
N HIS A 73 -9.58 -0.68 10.12
CA HIS A 73 -8.25 -0.52 10.71
C HIS A 73 -7.95 0.92 11.12
N LEU A 74 -8.92 1.84 10.99
CA LEU A 74 -8.69 3.22 11.33
C LEU A 74 -8.48 3.38 12.84
N PRO A 75 -7.39 4.06 13.25
CA PRO A 75 -7.21 4.46 14.63
C PRO A 75 -8.24 5.51 15.06
N ASP A 76 -8.67 5.45 16.32
CA ASP A 76 -9.47 6.53 16.93
C ASP A 76 -8.60 7.67 17.48
N ASP A 77 -7.30 7.40 17.69
CA ASP A 77 -6.34 8.32 18.32
C ASP A 77 -5.56 9.20 17.32
N GLY A 78 -5.88 9.11 16.02
CA GLY A 78 -5.17 9.80 14.94
C GLY A 78 -3.73 9.31 14.72
N ILE A 79 -3.30 8.23 15.38
CA ILE A 79 -1.97 7.63 15.22
C ILE A 79 -2.01 6.67 14.04
N ALA A 80 -1.18 6.92 13.03
CA ALA A 80 -1.04 6.00 11.90
C ALA A 80 -0.84 4.53 12.34
N ARG A 81 -1.70 3.62 11.86
CA ARG A 81 -1.66 2.18 12.17
C ARG A 81 -1.21 1.40 10.96
N LEU A 82 -0.28 0.46 11.17
CA LEU A 82 0.19 -0.41 10.10
C LEU A 82 -1.00 -1.22 9.59
N HIS A 83 -1.27 -1.10 8.30
CA HIS A 83 -2.42 -1.69 7.63
C HIS A 83 -1.99 -2.83 6.72
N HIS A 84 -0.92 -2.62 5.96
CA HIS A 84 -0.44 -3.58 4.99
C HIS A 84 1.07 -3.49 4.75
N LEU A 85 1.62 -4.57 4.19
CA LEU A 85 2.93 -4.59 3.59
C LEU A 85 2.78 -4.64 2.07
N GLY A 86 3.49 -3.76 1.37
CA GLY A 86 3.53 -3.69 -0.09
C GLY A 86 4.69 -4.51 -0.66
N TYR A 87 4.39 -5.33 -1.67
CA TYR A 87 5.35 -6.14 -2.40
C TYR A 87 5.28 -5.86 -3.91
N ARG A 88 6.44 -5.67 -4.52
CA ARG A 88 6.56 -5.49 -5.97
C ARG A 88 6.55 -6.81 -6.69
N ILE A 89 5.69 -6.90 -7.71
CA ILE A 89 5.68 -8.00 -8.67
C ILE A 89 6.26 -7.51 -9.99
N ALA A 90 7.20 -8.28 -10.53
CA ALA A 90 7.90 -7.92 -11.75
C ALA A 90 7.12 -8.34 -13.00
N GLY A 91 6.74 -7.35 -13.81
CA GLY A 91 6.19 -7.54 -15.15
C GLY A 91 4.83 -8.24 -15.22
N ALA A 92 4.34 -8.40 -16.45
CA ALA A 92 3.03 -8.99 -16.71
C ALA A 92 2.95 -10.47 -16.34
N ALA A 93 3.97 -11.26 -16.70
CA ALA A 93 3.99 -12.70 -16.39
C ALA A 93 4.02 -12.97 -14.87
N GLY A 94 4.75 -12.15 -14.10
CA GLY A 94 4.74 -12.25 -12.64
C GLY A 94 3.37 -11.91 -12.06
N TRP A 95 2.67 -10.94 -12.65
CA TRP A 95 1.32 -10.57 -12.23
C TRP A 95 0.31 -11.68 -12.52
N GLU A 96 0.35 -12.29 -13.71
CA GLU A 96 -0.52 -13.41 -14.08
C GLU A 96 -0.33 -14.60 -13.13
N ALA A 97 0.93 -14.96 -12.82
CA ALA A 97 1.23 -15.99 -11.84
C ALA A 97 0.73 -15.65 -10.43
N LEU A 98 0.78 -14.37 -10.03
CA LEU A 98 0.20 -13.93 -8.76
C LEU A 98 -1.32 -14.07 -8.75
N GLU A 99 -2.02 -13.71 -9.83
CA GLU A 99 -3.48 -13.84 -9.92
C GLU A 99 -3.92 -15.29 -9.78
N GLU A 100 -3.20 -16.23 -10.41
CA GLU A 100 -3.38 -17.66 -10.21
C GLU A 100 -3.14 -18.09 -8.76
N ALA A 101 -2.05 -17.60 -8.14
CA ALA A 101 -1.72 -17.89 -6.74
C ALA A 101 -2.80 -17.38 -5.77
N ILE A 102 -3.30 -16.16 -5.97
CA ILE A 102 -4.41 -15.59 -5.19
C ILE A 102 -5.65 -16.47 -5.33
N SER A 103 -6.03 -16.84 -6.56
CA SER A 103 -7.20 -17.69 -6.80
C SER A 103 -7.05 -19.09 -6.18
N ALA A 104 -5.83 -19.64 -6.14
CA ALA A 104 -5.56 -20.95 -5.56
C ALA A 104 -5.43 -20.92 -4.04
N SER A 105 -5.15 -19.75 -3.44
CA SER A 105 -4.88 -19.62 -1.99
C SER A 105 -6.11 -19.81 -1.10
N GLY A 106 -7.32 -19.58 -1.64
CA GLY A 106 -8.55 -19.52 -0.84
C GLY A 106 -8.68 -18.24 0.01
N LEU A 107 -7.73 -17.32 -0.05
CA LEU A 107 -7.80 -16.04 0.65
C LEU A 107 -8.67 -15.03 -0.10
N ALA A 108 -9.32 -14.13 0.66
CA ALA A 108 -10.07 -13.04 0.09
C ALA A 108 -9.12 -11.98 -0.50
N ALA A 109 -9.48 -11.43 -1.67
CA ALA A 109 -8.82 -10.25 -2.25
C ALA A 109 -9.82 -9.10 -2.34
N PRO A 110 -10.14 -8.41 -1.22
CA PRO A 110 -11.25 -7.45 -1.14
C PRO A 110 -11.07 -6.22 -2.03
N MET A 111 -9.86 -5.94 -2.53
CA MET A 111 -9.61 -4.86 -3.45
C MET A 111 -8.57 -5.26 -4.48
N LYS A 112 -8.90 -5.09 -5.76
CA LYS A 112 -7.99 -5.24 -6.89
C LYS A 112 -8.32 -4.21 -7.96
N GLY A 113 -7.33 -3.78 -8.71
CA GLY A 113 -7.55 -2.79 -9.75
C GLY A 113 -6.37 -2.62 -10.68
N ALA A 114 -6.66 -1.89 -11.75
CA ALA A 114 -5.71 -1.49 -12.77
C ALA A 114 -5.93 0.00 -13.03
N VAL A 115 -4.86 0.80 -12.96
CA VAL A 115 -4.87 2.24 -13.24
C VAL A 115 -3.75 2.58 -14.22
N MET A 116 -3.76 3.81 -14.75
CA MET A 116 -2.81 4.25 -15.79
C MET A 116 -2.84 3.31 -17.00
N ASP A 117 -4.02 3.05 -17.57
CA ASP A 117 -4.22 2.12 -18.69
C ASP A 117 -3.65 0.71 -18.44
N GLY A 118 -3.67 0.28 -17.18
CA GLY A 118 -3.20 -1.04 -16.75
C GLY A 118 -1.71 -1.15 -16.48
N HIS A 119 -0.98 -0.03 -16.56
CA HIS A 119 0.44 0.03 -16.22
C HIS A 119 0.73 -0.10 -14.73
N LEU A 120 -0.23 0.26 -13.88
CA LEU A 120 -0.22 -0.03 -12.45
C LEU A 120 -1.34 -1.03 -12.16
N ARG A 121 -0.98 -2.20 -11.66
CA ARG A 121 -1.94 -3.19 -11.15
C ARG A 121 -1.69 -3.41 -9.67
N TYR A 122 -2.75 -3.56 -8.90
CA TYR A 122 -2.66 -3.78 -7.47
C TYR A 122 -3.72 -4.75 -6.97
N ALA A 123 -3.40 -5.45 -5.90
CA ALA A 123 -4.29 -6.39 -5.23
C ALA A 123 -3.98 -6.43 -3.73
N TYR A 124 -4.99 -6.16 -2.91
CA TYR A 124 -4.98 -6.37 -1.48
C TYR A 124 -5.51 -7.76 -1.19
N VAL A 125 -4.70 -8.58 -0.53
CA VAL A 125 -5.05 -9.94 -0.09
C VAL A 125 -5.15 -9.97 1.42
N ASP A 126 -6.28 -10.51 1.90
CA ASP A 126 -6.56 -10.69 3.32
C ASP A 126 -5.72 -11.82 3.91
N THR A 127 -4.52 -11.44 4.35
CA THR A 127 -3.54 -12.31 4.99
C THR A 127 -3.54 -12.14 6.50
N ARG A 128 -4.55 -11.44 7.07
CA ARG A 128 -4.57 -11.10 8.50
C ARG A 128 -4.63 -12.32 9.41
N ALA A 129 -5.27 -13.40 8.96
CA ALA A 129 -5.32 -14.66 9.71
C ALA A 129 -3.93 -15.28 9.93
N ASP A 130 -3.01 -15.06 8.99
CA ASP A 130 -1.67 -15.67 9.00
C ASP A 130 -0.58 -14.67 9.45
N LEU A 131 -0.68 -13.41 9.03
CA LEU A 131 0.35 -12.38 9.19
C LEU A 131 -0.07 -11.22 10.11
N GLY A 132 -1.34 -11.17 10.53
CA GLY A 132 -1.91 -10.09 11.35
C GLY A 132 -2.22 -8.79 10.61
N ILE A 133 -1.85 -8.67 9.34
CA ILE A 133 -2.04 -7.48 8.49
C ILE A 133 -2.37 -7.89 7.05
N TYR A 134 -2.84 -6.96 6.23
CA TYR A 134 -3.03 -7.21 4.80
C TYR A 134 -1.69 -7.28 4.06
N THR A 135 -1.73 -7.94 2.90
CA THR A 135 -0.63 -7.92 1.93
C THR A 135 -1.11 -7.21 0.68
N GLU A 136 -0.41 -6.16 0.25
CA GLU A 136 -0.63 -5.52 -1.04
C GLU A 136 0.43 -5.99 -2.03
N TYR A 137 -0.01 -6.43 -3.19
CA TYR A 137 0.85 -6.66 -4.34
C TYR A 137 0.67 -5.56 -5.34
N VAL A 138 1.77 -5.06 -5.89
CA VAL A 138 1.74 -4.03 -6.93
C VAL A 138 2.69 -4.37 -8.06
N CYS A 139 2.19 -4.36 -9.29
CA CYS A 139 2.99 -4.43 -10.51
C CYS A 139 2.97 -3.07 -11.19
N LEU A 140 4.17 -2.57 -11.52
CA LEU A 140 4.37 -1.36 -12.29
C LEU A 140 5.05 -1.75 -13.61
N THR A 141 4.55 -1.19 -14.70
CA THR A 141 5.12 -1.34 -16.04
C THR A 141 5.08 0.00 -16.75
N GLY A 142 5.94 0.20 -17.74
CA GLY A 142 5.87 1.38 -18.62
C GLY A 142 5.90 2.70 -17.83
N PRO A 143 4.99 3.66 -18.10
CA PRO A 143 4.98 4.95 -17.42
C PRO A 143 4.84 4.87 -15.89
N ALA A 144 4.20 3.81 -15.36
CA ALA A 144 3.99 3.64 -13.93
C ALA A 144 5.28 3.28 -13.17
N GLU A 145 6.34 2.83 -13.85
CA GLU A 145 7.64 2.52 -13.22
C GLU A 145 8.27 3.75 -12.54
N ARG A 146 7.95 4.95 -13.03
CA ARG A 146 8.41 6.23 -12.49
C ARG A 146 7.45 6.86 -11.49
N LEU A 147 6.40 6.15 -11.10
CA LEU A 147 5.33 6.70 -10.24
C LEU A 147 5.86 7.25 -8.92
N TYR A 148 6.98 6.74 -8.42
CA TYR A 148 7.53 7.11 -7.12
C TYR A 148 8.84 7.89 -7.18
N ASP A 149 9.25 8.34 -8.36
CA ASP A 149 10.52 9.07 -8.57
C ASP A 149 10.56 10.41 -7.81
N ASP A 150 9.40 11.02 -7.59
CA ASP A 150 9.24 12.30 -6.88
C ASP A 150 8.97 12.13 -5.37
N VAL A 151 9.05 10.91 -4.83
CA VAL A 151 8.90 10.68 -3.39
C VAL A 151 10.19 11.10 -2.66
N PRO A 152 10.11 12.01 -1.66
CA PRO A 152 11.27 12.40 -0.86
C PRO A 152 11.95 11.22 -0.17
N ARG A 153 13.27 11.30 -0.02
CA ARG A 153 14.09 10.29 0.64
C ARG A 153 14.73 10.87 1.91
N HIS A 154 14.66 10.11 3.00
CA HIS A 154 15.26 10.39 4.31
C HIS A 154 16.24 9.29 4.71
#